data_AF-A0A8B5X2E0-F1
#
_entry.id   AF-A0A8B5X2E0-F1
#
_cell.length_a   1.000
_cell.length_b   1.000
_cell.length_c   1.000
_cell.angle_alpha   90.00
_cell.angle_beta   90.00
_cell.angle_gamma   90.00
#
_symmetry.space_group_name_H-M   'P 1'
#
loop_
_entity.id
_entity.type
_entity.pdbx_description
1 polymer ?
#
loop_
_entity_poly.entity_id
_entity_poly.type
_entity_poly.pdbx_seq_one_letter_code
_entity_poly.pdbx_strand_id
1 'polypeptide(L)'
;MHGNEEYMDRLEHALEAYAETLAADTLPKLKEYFHVYHSSYTALYQLMLRKGLVKEDPYRSDERVSGIAPPKDEPFLESEKDDQISMRLSRFDALLDYLTHYFSVALENLSLVEIKNIVGLIQYIKWTQLTETSNNPTTRAFAEAITKLKGAGDGLATSIVTDSHDQIVKASRSILGALKRVSEYRKELYKLELRRKVLPKMNLNSDAAGAGLDETLKKMRRVCAVEMKGVPFFHELAQETIMEDFGPGGAELREAVITRLEPEKKAAVEQKSEDYRPMLLETIRMVASSGRYLDQAVAKLVENNELFTHRKAGVAEILRNVLQRMMKRKPQRVTYSVEYVDETTSSKLHEQIQFEEFIEDARRRSRVFSGITGRIGKTQKALSSASEDQLLQFLQQNITDLIVTHRRIQSLDTFFRSELDREQRGKLTGVNSELVAIKDIVSRANKKRHEYVSRKDEQEQLRRLGVKT
;
A
#
# COMPACT_ATOMS: atom_id res chain seq x y z
N MET A 1 -44.93 -17.44 23.04
CA MET A 1 -44.02 -16.62 23.86
C MET A 1 -42.71 -17.36 24.18
N HIS A 2 -42.72 -18.65 24.58
CA HIS A 2 -41.47 -19.40 24.87
C HIS A 2 -40.44 -19.48 23.73
N GLY A 3 -40.85 -19.59 22.47
CA GLY A 3 -39.90 -19.64 21.34
C GLY A 3 -39.19 -18.32 21.00
N ASN A 4 -39.64 -17.17 21.56
CA ASN A 4 -38.96 -15.88 21.34
C ASN A 4 -37.88 -15.63 22.40
N GLU A 5 -38.13 -16.01 23.66
CA GLU A 5 -37.12 -15.94 24.72
C GLU A 5 -35.92 -16.86 24.41
N GLU A 6 -36.18 -18.10 23.98
CA GLU A 6 -35.12 -19.03 23.56
C GLU A 6 -34.30 -18.49 22.39
N TYR A 7 -34.94 -17.83 21.42
CA TYR A 7 -34.23 -17.18 20.32
C TYR A 7 -33.37 -16.00 20.79
N MET A 8 -33.90 -15.15 21.67
CA MET A 8 -33.14 -14.01 22.19
C MET A 8 -31.89 -14.45 22.96
N ASP A 9 -31.98 -15.53 23.74
CA ASP A 9 -30.84 -16.09 24.46
C ASP A 9 -29.80 -16.64 23.47
N ARG A 10 -30.23 -17.41 22.46
CA ARG A 10 -29.33 -17.91 21.39
C ARG A 10 -28.68 -16.77 20.61
N LEU A 11 -29.42 -15.71 20.30
CA LEU A 11 -28.93 -14.54 19.57
C LEU A 11 -27.89 -13.77 20.39
N GLU A 12 -28.11 -13.58 21.69
CA GLU A 12 -27.14 -12.92 22.56
C GLU A 12 -25.82 -13.69 22.61
N HIS A 13 -25.88 -15.01 22.87
CA HIS A 13 -24.67 -15.85 22.88
C HIS A 13 -23.93 -15.84 21.53
N ALA A 14 -24.67 -15.89 20.41
CA ALA A 14 -24.07 -15.81 19.09
C ALA A 14 -23.41 -14.45 18.83
N LEU A 15 -24.03 -13.35 19.27
CA LEU A 15 -23.49 -12.00 19.15
C LEU A 15 -22.24 -11.80 20.01
N GLU A 16 -22.21 -12.33 21.22
CA GLU A 16 -21.02 -12.29 22.10
C GLU A 16 -19.84 -13.02 21.45
N ALA A 17 -20.04 -14.26 21.00
CA ALA A 17 -19.00 -15.04 20.31
C ALA A 17 -18.53 -14.36 19.00
N TYR A 18 -19.45 -13.75 18.26
CA TYR A 18 -19.11 -13.00 17.05
C TYR A 18 -18.33 -11.72 17.37
N ALA A 19 -18.68 -11.01 18.45
CA ALA A 19 -17.96 -9.83 18.92
C ALA A 19 -16.51 -10.15 19.29
N GLU A 20 -16.28 -11.25 20.01
CA GLU A 20 -14.91 -11.74 20.31
C GLU A 20 -14.12 -12.02 19.04
N THR A 21 -14.76 -12.67 18.04
CA THR A 21 -14.15 -12.95 16.74
C THR A 21 -13.80 -11.67 15.98
N LEU A 22 -14.68 -10.67 15.99
CA LEU A 22 -14.42 -9.37 15.38
C LEU A 22 -13.26 -8.65 16.07
N ALA A 23 -13.24 -8.65 17.40
CA ALA A 23 -12.20 -8.01 18.20
C ALA A 23 -10.82 -8.66 18.00
N ALA A 24 -10.76 -10.00 17.92
CA ALA A 24 -9.51 -10.73 17.78
C ALA A 24 -8.94 -10.71 16.35
N ASP A 25 -9.78 -10.75 15.31
CA ASP A 25 -9.33 -10.93 13.92
C ASP A 25 -9.60 -9.69 13.04
N THR A 26 -10.82 -9.14 13.11
CA THR A 26 -11.30 -8.14 12.14
C THR A 26 -10.81 -6.73 12.44
N LEU A 27 -10.90 -6.27 13.69
CA LEU A 27 -10.54 -4.90 14.06
C LEU A 27 -9.03 -4.61 13.96
N PRO A 28 -8.11 -5.50 14.37
CA PRO A 28 -6.68 -5.25 14.21
C PRO A 28 -6.30 -5.10 12.73
N LYS A 29 -6.83 -5.98 11.88
CA LYS A 29 -6.63 -5.91 10.43
C LYS A 29 -7.23 -4.65 9.81
N LEU A 30 -8.42 -4.24 10.27
CA LEU A 30 -9.04 -3.00 9.81
C LEU A 30 -8.14 -1.79 10.08
N LYS A 31 -7.50 -1.72 11.25
CA LYS A 31 -6.52 -0.68 11.59
C LYS A 31 -5.31 -0.71 10.66
N GLU A 32 -4.73 -1.90 10.41
CA GLU A 32 -3.63 -2.05 9.46
C GLU A 32 -4.01 -1.58 8.04
N TYR A 33 -5.22 -1.90 7.58
CA TYR A 33 -5.67 -1.46 6.26
C TYR A 33 -5.86 0.05 6.19
N PHE A 34 -6.31 0.72 7.26
CA PHE A 34 -6.33 2.18 7.31
C PHE A 34 -4.93 2.77 7.17
N HIS A 35 -3.94 2.23 7.88
CA HIS A 35 -2.55 2.68 7.74
C HIS A 35 -2.04 2.52 6.31
N VAL A 36 -2.24 1.37 5.67
CA VAL A 36 -1.80 1.12 4.28
C VAL A 36 -2.50 2.05 3.29
N TYR A 37 -3.81 2.26 3.46
CA TYR A 37 -4.58 3.18 2.64
C TYR A 37 -4.04 4.60 2.76
N HIS A 38 -3.87 5.09 4.00
CA HIS A 38 -3.40 6.44 4.28
C HIS A 38 -1.98 6.65 3.75
N SER A 39 -1.04 5.75 4.06
CA SER A 39 0.35 5.89 3.59
C SER A 39 0.47 5.93 2.07
N SER A 40 -0.30 5.08 1.39
CA SER A 40 -0.32 5.02 -0.08
C SER A 40 -0.94 6.29 -0.68
N TYR A 41 -2.02 6.79 -0.07
CA TYR A 41 -2.62 8.06 -0.48
C TYR A 41 -1.66 9.24 -0.26
N THR A 42 -1.02 9.34 0.91
CA THR A 42 -0.06 10.40 1.22
C THR A 42 1.12 10.37 0.24
N ALA A 43 1.59 9.18 -0.19
CA ALA A 43 2.63 9.08 -1.21
C ALA A 43 2.21 9.75 -2.55
N LEU A 44 0.97 9.53 -2.99
CA LEU A 44 0.40 10.20 -4.17
C LEU A 44 0.26 11.71 -3.96
N TYR A 45 -0.30 12.11 -2.82
CA TYR A 45 -0.55 13.52 -2.49
C TYR A 45 0.76 14.33 -2.45
N GLN A 46 1.78 13.80 -1.77
CA GLN A 46 3.10 14.43 -1.69
C GLN A 46 3.83 14.45 -3.04
N LEU A 47 3.58 13.48 -3.92
CA LEU A 47 4.11 13.50 -5.28
C LEU A 47 3.45 14.61 -6.13
N MET A 48 2.13 14.77 -6.02
CA MET A 48 1.40 15.85 -6.71
C MET A 48 1.83 17.24 -6.24
N LEU A 49 2.02 17.44 -4.92
CA LEU A 49 2.52 18.68 -4.35
C LEU A 49 3.91 19.03 -4.92
N ARG A 50 4.85 18.07 -4.89
CA ARG A 50 6.21 18.27 -5.41
C ARG A 50 6.26 18.58 -6.91
N LYS A 51 5.29 18.07 -7.68
CA LYS A 51 5.16 18.31 -9.12
C LYS A 51 4.34 19.55 -9.45
N GLY A 52 3.85 20.29 -8.45
CA GLY A 52 3.07 21.51 -8.62
C GLY A 52 1.68 21.28 -9.24
N LEU A 53 1.16 20.04 -9.17
CA LEU A 53 -0.18 19.71 -9.69
C LEU A 53 -1.29 20.07 -8.70
N VAL A 54 -0.93 20.21 -7.43
CA VAL A 54 -1.78 20.69 -6.34
C VAL A 54 -0.94 21.61 -5.46
N LYS A 55 -1.59 22.53 -4.75
CA LYS A 55 -0.97 23.50 -3.84
C LYS A 55 -1.16 23.05 -2.39
N GLU A 56 -0.28 23.51 -1.51
CA GLU A 56 -0.53 23.37 -0.07
C GLU A 56 -1.75 24.19 0.33
N ASP A 57 -2.58 23.62 1.20
CA ASP A 57 -3.75 24.31 1.74
C ASP A 57 -3.31 25.26 2.87
N PRO A 58 -3.45 26.59 2.70
CA PRO A 58 -3.03 27.56 3.71
C PRO A 58 -3.85 27.50 5.01
N TYR A 59 -5.01 26.84 5.00
CA TYR A 59 -5.90 26.74 6.17
C TYR A 59 -5.78 25.40 6.90
N ARG A 60 -4.87 24.51 6.46
CA ARG A 60 -4.70 23.17 7.04
C ARG A 60 -4.45 23.18 8.56
N SER A 61 -3.71 24.17 9.07
CA SER A 61 -3.39 24.27 10.50
C SER A 61 -4.59 24.65 11.37
N ASP A 62 -5.62 25.26 10.78
CA ASP A 62 -6.79 25.76 11.51
C ASP A 62 -7.96 24.76 11.48
N GLU A 63 -7.96 23.78 10.56
CA GLU A 63 -8.97 22.72 10.50
C GLU A 63 -8.75 21.68 11.61
N ARG A 64 -9.61 21.69 12.63
CA ARG A 64 -9.69 20.62 13.63
C ARG A 64 -10.70 19.56 13.21
N VAL A 65 -10.19 18.42 12.73
CA VAL A 65 -11.02 17.24 12.47
C VAL A 65 -11.44 16.62 13.82
N SER A 66 -12.73 16.67 14.12
CA SER A 66 -13.32 16.11 15.36
C SER A 66 -14.20 14.88 15.12
N GLY A 67 -14.43 14.53 13.86
CA GLY A 67 -15.27 13.41 13.46
C GLY A 67 -15.05 13.03 12.00
N ILE A 68 -15.49 11.83 11.65
CA ILE A 68 -15.35 11.30 10.30
C ILE A 68 -16.61 11.70 9.52
N ALA A 69 -16.44 12.57 8.53
CA ALA A 69 -17.47 12.85 7.54
C ALA A 69 -16.80 12.92 6.16
N PRO A 70 -17.33 12.23 5.14
CA PRO A 70 -16.76 12.32 3.80
C PRO A 70 -16.76 13.77 3.32
N PRO A 71 -15.70 14.23 2.64
CA PRO A 71 -15.71 15.56 2.04
C PRO A 71 -16.84 15.68 1.02
N LYS A 72 -17.28 16.92 0.78
CA LYS A 72 -18.28 17.20 -0.26
C LYS A 72 -17.67 17.00 -1.65
N ASP A 73 -18.48 16.52 -2.58
CA ASP A 73 -18.13 16.33 -3.99
C ASP A 73 -19.03 17.18 -4.89
N GLU A 74 -19.08 18.49 -4.61
CA GLU A 74 -19.88 19.43 -5.40
C GLU A 74 -19.17 19.74 -6.74
N PRO A 75 -19.88 20.01 -7.84
CA PRO A 75 -19.29 20.54 -9.06
C PRO A 75 -18.58 21.88 -8.80
N PHE A 76 -17.50 22.15 -9.52
CA PHE A 76 -16.76 23.41 -9.46
C PHE A 76 -16.48 23.95 -10.86
N LEU A 77 -16.21 25.25 -10.96
CA LEU A 77 -15.83 25.90 -12.22
C LEU A 77 -14.41 25.49 -12.63
N GLU A 78 -14.17 25.36 -13.94
CA GLU A 78 -12.84 24.99 -14.44
C GLU A 78 -11.76 26.03 -14.05
N SER A 79 -12.13 27.30 -13.91
CA SER A 79 -11.24 28.37 -13.44
C SER A 79 -10.79 28.23 -11.98
N GLU A 80 -11.55 27.51 -11.15
CA GLU A 80 -11.27 27.31 -9.72
C GLU A 80 -10.73 25.90 -9.42
N LYS A 81 -10.56 25.08 -10.46
CA LYS A 81 -10.25 23.66 -10.36
C LYS A 81 -9.03 23.37 -9.51
N ASP A 82 -7.92 24.06 -9.77
CA ASP A 82 -6.65 23.82 -9.08
C ASP A 82 -6.73 24.11 -7.58
N ASP A 83 -7.48 25.15 -7.20
CA ASP A 83 -7.65 25.51 -5.79
C ASP A 83 -8.63 24.54 -5.11
N GLN A 84 -9.75 24.22 -5.75
CA GLN A 84 -10.75 23.27 -5.24
C GLN A 84 -10.18 21.86 -5.04
N ILE A 85 -9.40 21.35 -6.01
CA ILE A 85 -8.79 20.02 -5.87
C ILE A 85 -7.73 20.01 -4.77
N SER A 86 -6.93 21.07 -4.65
CA SER A 86 -5.90 21.19 -3.62
C SER A 86 -6.51 21.12 -2.22
N MET A 87 -7.57 21.91 -1.97
CA MET A 87 -8.30 21.90 -0.70
C MET A 87 -8.96 20.54 -0.41
N ARG A 88 -9.65 19.95 -1.40
CA ARG A 88 -10.34 18.66 -1.22
C ARG A 88 -9.38 17.53 -0.88
N LEU A 89 -8.24 17.48 -1.56
CA LEU A 89 -7.22 16.46 -1.30
C LEU A 89 -6.52 16.69 0.03
N SER A 90 -6.25 17.94 0.40
CA SER A 90 -5.69 18.26 1.73
C SER A 90 -6.63 17.84 2.86
N ARG A 91 -7.92 18.17 2.74
CA ARG A 91 -8.95 17.76 3.70
C ARG A 91 -9.13 16.24 3.75
N PHE A 92 -9.06 15.58 2.61
CA PHE A 92 -9.13 14.13 2.55
C PHE A 92 -7.92 13.48 3.27
N ASP A 93 -6.70 13.98 3.06
CA ASP A 93 -5.50 13.56 3.80
C ASP A 93 -5.68 13.73 5.31
N ALA A 94 -6.20 14.88 5.76
CA ALA A 94 -6.43 15.17 7.18
C ALA A 94 -7.47 14.23 7.82
N LEU A 95 -8.54 13.87 7.10
CA LEU A 95 -9.54 12.91 7.57
C LEU A 95 -8.96 11.49 7.67
N LEU A 96 -8.12 11.09 6.71
CA LEU A 96 -7.42 9.80 6.76
C LEU A 96 -6.41 9.75 7.91
N ASP A 97 -5.69 10.85 8.16
CA ASP A 97 -4.78 10.98 9.30
C ASP A 97 -5.53 10.84 10.63
N TYR A 98 -6.67 11.53 10.78
CA TYR A 98 -7.56 11.38 11.93
C TYR A 98 -8.01 9.93 12.12
N LEU A 99 -8.53 9.31 11.06
CA LEU A 99 -9.00 7.92 11.09
C LEU A 99 -7.90 6.93 11.48
N THR A 100 -6.66 7.20 11.10
CA THR A 100 -5.53 6.29 11.27
C THR A 100 -4.87 6.43 12.63
N HIS A 101 -4.72 7.67 13.14
CA HIS A 101 -3.92 7.95 14.33
C HIS A 101 -4.74 8.31 15.57
N TYR A 102 -5.96 8.84 15.40
CA TYR A 102 -6.74 9.41 16.50
C TYR A 102 -8.06 8.66 16.73
N PHE A 103 -8.67 8.12 15.67
CA PHE A 103 -9.88 7.33 15.79
C PHE A 103 -9.57 5.97 16.43
N SER A 104 -10.22 5.68 17.56
CA SER A 104 -10.07 4.39 18.23
C SER A 104 -10.94 3.33 17.55
N VAL A 105 -10.30 2.46 16.75
CA VAL A 105 -10.93 1.30 16.08
C VAL A 105 -11.31 0.24 17.11
N ALA A 106 -12.47 0.41 17.72
CA ALA A 106 -13.08 -0.50 18.68
C ALA A 106 -14.56 -0.69 18.32
N LEU A 107 -15.18 -1.80 18.76
CA LEU A 107 -16.57 -2.07 18.42
C LEU A 107 -17.44 -0.89 18.83
N GLU A 108 -17.28 -0.40 20.06
CA GLU A 108 -18.05 0.67 20.72
C GLU A 108 -18.11 1.95 19.88
N ASN A 109 -17.00 2.31 19.21
CA ASN A 109 -16.87 3.52 18.42
C ASN A 109 -17.35 3.34 16.96
N LEU A 110 -17.47 2.10 16.48
CA LEU A 110 -17.99 1.78 15.15
C LEU A 110 -19.52 1.63 15.19
N SER A 111 -20.22 2.75 15.35
CA SER A 111 -21.69 2.79 15.18
C SER A 111 -22.09 2.62 13.71
N LEU A 112 -23.36 2.32 13.42
CA LEU A 112 -23.85 2.25 12.03
C LEU A 112 -23.65 3.59 11.27
N VAL A 113 -23.70 4.72 11.97
CA VAL A 113 -23.45 6.05 11.40
C VAL A 113 -21.97 6.22 11.08
N GLU A 114 -21.08 5.88 12.01
CA GLU A 114 -19.63 5.98 11.79
C GLU A 114 -19.16 5.05 10.68
N ILE A 115 -19.68 3.81 10.64
CA ILE A 115 -19.39 2.86 9.55
C ILE A 115 -19.80 3.47 8.21
N LYS A 116 -20.99 4.07 8.12
CA LYS A 116 -21.46 4.74 6.89
C LYS A 116 -20.53 5.90 6.49
N ASN A 117 -20.09 6.71 7.46
CA ASN A 117 -19.19 7.83 7.20
C ASN A 117 -17.82 7.36 6.72
N ILE A 118 -17.26 6.32 7.33
CA ILE A 118 -15.99 5.71 6.90
C ILE A 118 -16.13 5.11 5.51
N VAL A 119 -17.22 4.37 5.21
CA VAL A 119 -17.49 3.86 3.87
C VAL A 119 -17.52 5.00 2.85
N GLY A 120 -18.23 6.09 3.17
CA GLY A 120 -18.28 7.29 2.34
C GLY A 120 -16.90 7.90 2.11
N LEU A 121 -16.06 7.98 3.15
CA LEU A 121 -14.70 8.49 3.06
C LEU A 121 -13.84 7.62 2.13
N ILE A 122 -13.82 6.31 2.36
CA ILE A 122 -13.03 5.36 1.56
C ILE A 122 -13.46 5.35 0.08
N GLN A 123 -14.74 5.61 -0.18
CA GLN A 123 -15.34 5.68 -1.52
C GLN A 123 -15.39 7.11 -2.09
N TYR A 124 -14.80 8.11 -1.43
CA TYR A 124 -14.83 9.51 -1.87
C TYR A 124 -14.21 9.67 -3.26
N ILE A 125 -13.04 9.06 -3.47
CA ILE A 125 -12.40 8.88 -4.78
C ILE A 125 -12.74 7.48 -5.31
N LYS A 126 -13.19 7.37 -6.56
CA LYS A 126 -13.54 6.08 -7.18
C LYS A 126 -12.30 5.37 -7.73
N TRP A 127 -11.51 4.78 -6.85
CA TRP A 127 -10.21 4.17 -7.18
C TRP A 127 -10.27 3.04 -8.24
N THR A 128 -11.33 2.23 -8.23
CA THR A 128 -11.52 1.14 -9.22
C THR A 128 -11.96 1.64 -10.60
N GLN A 129 -12.50 2.87 -10.67
CA GLN A 129 -13.00 3.51 -11.88
C GLN A 129 -12.36 4.89 -12.02
N LEU A 130 -11.04 4.95 -11.84
CA LEU A 130 -10.31 6.20 -11.90
C LEU A 130 -10.15 6.62 -13.36
N THR A 131 -10.98 7.56 -13.81
CA THR A 131 -11.06 8.03 -15.19
C THR A 131 -11.37 9.52 -15.27
N GLU A 132 -10.85 10.19 -16.30
CA GLU A 132 -11.11 11.60 -16.63
C GLU A 132 -12.55 11.85 -17.11
N THR A 133 -13.30 10.78 -17.38
CA THR A 133 -14.72 10.84 -17.76
C THR A 133 -15.67 10.59 -16.59
N SER A 134 -15.16 10.59 -15.36
CA SER A 134 -15.98 10.31 -14.18
C SER A 134 -17.04 11.38 -13.95
N ASN A 135 -18.24 10.95 -13.56
CA ASN A 135 -19.33 11.84 -13.14
C ASN A 135 -19.10 12.45 -11.74
N ASN A 136 -18.08 11.98 -11.01
CA ASN A 136 -17.64 12.51 -9.72
C ASN A 136 -16.55 13.58 -9.98
N PRO A 137 -16.82 14.87 -9.75
CA PRO A 137 -15.90 15.97 -10.08
C PRO A 137 -14.50 15.79 -9.48
N THR A 138 -14.41 15.32 -8.23
CA THR A 138 -13.13 15.12 -7.54
C THR A 138 -12.33 13.97 -8.16
N THR A 139 -12.98 12.83 -8.44
CA THR A 139 -12.36 11.67 -9.09
C THR A 139 -11.86 12.03 -10.48
N ARG A 140 -12.65 12.78 -11.24
CA ARG A 140 -12.26 13.26 -12.57
C ARG A 140 -11.00 14.11 -12.52
N ALA A 141 -11.01 15.17 -11.71
CA ALA A 141 -9.87 16.07 -11.62
C ALA A 141 -8.62 15.39 -11.02
N PHE A 142 -8.80 14.45 -10.09
CA PHE A 142 -7.71 13.62 -9.58
C PHE A 142 -7.16 12.69 -10.67
N ALA A 143 -8.02 12.06 -11.48
CA ALA A 143 -7.59 11.21 -12.59
C ALA A 143 -6.74 12.00 -13.61
N GLU A 144 -7.15 13.23 -13.94
CA GLU A 144 -6.36 14.11 -14.81
C GLU A 144 -4.98 14.42 -14.22
N ALA A 145 -4.90 14.72 -12.91
CA ALA A 145 -3.63 14.95 -12.23
C ALA A 145 -2.73 13.69 -12.26
N ILE A 146 -3.31 12.51 -12.07
CA ILE A 146 -2.61 11.22 -12.17
C ILE A 146 -2.11 10.96 -13.61
N THR A 147 -2.90 11.28 -14.64
CA THR A 147 -2.45 11.16 -16.04
C THR A 147 -1.27 12.09 -16.32
N LYS A 148 -1.32 13.34 -15.83
CA LYS A 148 -0.20 14.29 -15.94
C LYS A 148 1.06 13.77 -15.23
N LEU A 149 0.92 13.10 -14.08
CA LEU A 149 2.05 12.46 -13.40
C LEU A 149 2.68 11.33 -14.23
N LYS A 150 1.86 10.50 -14.89
CA LYS A 150 2.33 9.38 -15.73
C LYS A 150 2.92 9.85 -17.06
N GLY A 151 2.42 10.96 -17.62
CA GLY A 151 2.84 11.50 -18.92
C GLY A 151 4.20 12.20 -18.94
N ALA A 152 4.82 12.48 -17.78
CA ALA A 152 6.02 13.31 -17.66
C ALA A 152 7.35 12.64 -18.05
N GLY A 153 7.33 11.43 -18.65
CA GLY A 153 8.54 10.65 -18.97
C GLY A 153 9.29 10.13 -17.72
N ASP A 154 8.64 10.23 -16.57
CA ASP A 154 9.17 9.96 -15.24
C ASP A 154 8.81 8.52 -14.82
N GLY A 155 9.79 7.61 -14.96
CA GLY A 155 9.60 6.18 -14.72
C GLY A 155 9.32 5.83 -13.26
N LEU A 156 9.96 6.55 -12.32
CA LEU A 156 9.75 6.28 -10.89
C LEU A 156 8.43 6.86 -10.39
N ALA A 157 8.01 8.05 -10.82
CA ALA A 157 6.69 8.62 -10.51
C ALA A 157 5.59 7.71 -11.06
N THR A 158 5.75 7.19 -12.28
CA THR A 158 4.83 6.20 -12.84
C THR A 158 4.76 4.94 -11.97
N SER A 159 5.92 4.44 -11.49
CA SER A 159 5.97 3.30 -10.58
C SER A 159 5.31 3.59 -9.22
N ILE A 160 5.59 4.74 -8.60
CA ILE A 160 4.99 5.16 -7.33
C ILE A 160 3.48 5.30 -7.48
N VAL A 161 3.03 5.93 -8.57
CA VAL A 161 1.61 6.11 -8.85
C VAL A 161 0.91 4.77 -9.01
N THR A 162 1.53 3.83 -9.72
CA THR A 162 0.97 2.50 -9.96
C THR A 162 0.91 1.69 -8.67
N ASP A 163 2.02 1.60 -7.93
CA ASP A 163 2.07 0.88 -6.65
C ASP A 163 1.10 1.46 -5.63
N SER A 164 1.07 2.79 -5.47
CA SER A 164 0.15 3.45 -4.55
C SER A 164 -1.32 3.23 -4.94
N HIS A 165 -1.65 3.30 -6.23
CA HIS A 165 -3.01 3.04 -6.72
C HIS A 165 -3.44 1.60 -6.43
N ASP A 166 -2.57 0.62 -6.70
CA ASP A 166 -2.85 -0.80 -6.45
C ASP A 166 -3.05 -1.07 -4.95
N GLN A 167 -2.19 -0.52 -4.09
CA GLN A 167 -2.32 -0.64 -2.63
C GLN A 167 -3.61 -0.01 -2.12
N ILE A 168 -3.98 1.18 -2.63
CA ILE A 168 -5.24 1.84 -2.25
C ILE A 168 -6.44 0.99 -2.67
N VAL A 169 -6.48 0.46 -3.90
CA VAL A 169 -7.59 -0.39 -4.37
C VAL A 169 -7.72 -1.65 -3.49
N LYS A 170 -6.60 -2.30 -3.17
CA LYS A 170 -6.58 -3.50 -2.32
C LYS A 170 -7.02 -3.19 -0.88
N ALA A 171 -6.48 -2.13 -0.29
CA ALA A 171 -6.84 -1.68 1.05
C ALA A 171 -8.33 -1.28 1.10
N SER A 172 -8.84 -0.56 0.10
CA SER A 172 -10.26 -0.18 -0.01
C SER A 172 -11.18 -1.38 0.09
N ARG A 173 -10.92 -2.44 -0.69
CA ARG A 173 -11.74 -3.66 -0.68
C ARG A 173 -11.71 -4.35 0.69
N SER A 174 -10.52 -4.41 1.29
CA SER A 174 -10.32 -5.05 2.60
C SER A 174 -11.02 -4.28 3.72
N ILE A 175 -10.92 -2.95 3.71
CA ILE A 175 -11.64 -2.06 4.65
C ILE A 175 -13.15 -2.25 4.50
N LEU A 176 -13.69 -2.16 3.28
CA LEU A 176 -15.13 -2.30 3.04
C LEU A 176 -15.65 -3.68 3.46
N GLY A 177 -14.87 -4.74 3.23
CA GLY A 177 -15.20 -6.09 3.70
C GLY A 177 -15.24 -6.20 5.22
N ALA A 178 -14.24 -5.65 5.93
CA ALA A 178 -14.21 -5.63 7.39
C ALA A 178 -15.37 -4.79 7.96
N LEU A 179 -15.61 -3.60 7.41
CA LEU A 179 -16.72 -2.73 7.82
C LEU A 179 -18.09 -3.38 7.57
N LYS A 180 -18.24 -4.19 6.50
CA LYS A 180 -19.46 -4.95 6.26
C LYS A 180 -19.74 -5.95 7.39
N ARG A 181 -18.73 -6.71 7.83
CA ARG A 181 -18.86 -7.66 8.95
C ARG A 181 -19.22 -6.96 10.26
N VAL A 182 -18.57 -5.83 10.56
CA VAL A 182 -18.91 -5.03 11.74
C VAL A 182 -20.33 -4.45 11.60
N SER A 183 -20.74 -4.02 10.40
CA SER A 183 -22.09 -3.52 10.14
C SER A 183 -23.14 -4.59 10.39
N GLU A 184 -22.92 -5.83 9.94
CA GLU A 184 -23.81 -6.97 10.18
C GLU A 184 -23.99 -7.20 11.68
N TYR A 185 -22.90 -7.27 12.45
CA TYR A 185 -22.96 -7.34 13.92
C TYR A 185 -23.76 -6.20 14.53
N ARG A 186 -23.49 -4.95 14.12
CA ARG A 186 -24.19 -3.76 14.68
C ARG A 186 -25.68 -3.74 14.36
N LYS A 187 -26.08 -4.22 13.19
CA LYS A 187 -27.49 -4.33 12.82
C LYS A 187 -28.22 -5.33 13.73
N GLU A 188 -27.64 -6.51 13.92
CA GLU A 188 -28.23 -7.55 14.76
C GLU A 188 -28.26 -7.15 16.24
N LEU A 189 -27.21 -6.49 16.74
CA LEU A 189 -27.19 -5.91 18.08
C LEU A 189 -28.30 -4.86 18.27
N TYR A 190 -28.50 -3.99 17.28
CA TYR A 190 -29.59 -3.01 17.32
C TYR A 190 -30.98 -3.68 17.34
N LYS A 191 -31.18 -4.74 16.53
CA LYS A 191 -32.43 -5.52 16.57
C LYS A 191 -32.65 -6.20 17.93
N LEU A 192 -31.60 -6.74 18.55
CA LEU A 192 -31.68 -7.27 19.92
C LEU A 192 -32.08 -6.19 20.94
N GLU A 193 -31.54 -4.97 20.84
CA GLU A 193 -31.95 -3.87 21.72
C GLU A 193 -33.43 -3.48 21.53
N LEU A 194 -33.92 -3.47 20.29
CA LEU A 194 -35.34 -3.24 20.00
C LEU A 194 -36.21 -4.30 20.68
N ARG A 195 -35.81 -5.58 20.61
CA ARG A 195 -36.53 -6.69 21.27
C ARG A 195 -36.56 -6.57 22.79
N ARG A 196 -35.48 -6.08 23.39
CA ARG A 196 -35.36 -5.93 24.86
C ARG A 196 -36.08 -4.71 25.41
N LYS A 197 -35.91 -3.56 24.75
CA LYS A 197 -36.32 -2.25 25.29
C LYS A 197 -37.63 -1.75 24.70
N VAL A 198 -37.90 -2.04 23.43
CA VAL A 198 -39.01 -1.43 22.68
C VAL A 198 -40.21 -2.36 22.60
N LEU A 199 -40.03 -3.60 22.10
CA LEU A 199 -41.15 -4.54 21.89
C LEU A 199 -41.99 -4.81 23.14
N PRO A 200 -41.42 -5.00 24.35
CA PRO A 200 -42.21 -5.26 25.56
C PRO A 200 -43.13 -4.10 25.94
N LYS A 201 -42.81 -2.87 25.52
CA LYS A 201 -43.63 -1.67 25.76
C LYS A 201 -44.70 -1.44 24.70
N MET A 202 -44.65 -2.18 23.58
CA MET A 202 -45.59 -2.00 22.48
C MET A 202 -46.89 -2.79 22.65
N ASN A 203 -46.94 -3.80 23.52
CA ASN A 203 -48.13 -4.66 23.75
C ASN A 203 -48.78 -5.11 22.42
N LEU A 204 -47.99 -5.72 21.54
CA LEU A 204 -48.45 -6.15 20.21
C LEU A 204 -49.26 -7.44 20.29
N ASN A 205 -50.39 -7.50 19.58
CA ASN A 205 -51.11 -8.75 19.31
C ASN A 205 -50.49 -9.43 18.09
N SER A 206 -50.18 -10.73 18.21
CA SER A 206 -49.43 -11.51 17.20
C SER A 206 -50.03 -11.45 15.80
N ASP A 207 -51.35 -11.43 15.69
CA ASP A 207 -52.05 -11.58 14.41
C ASP A 207 -52.23 -10.25 13.68
N ALA A 208 -52.12 -9.11 14.38
CA ALA A 208 -52.34 -7.77 13.83
C ALA A 208 -51.03 -7.02 13.51
N ALA A 209 -49.92 -7.39 14.15
CA ALA A 209 -48.65 -6.67 14.02
C ALA A 209 -48.01 -6.82 12.62
N GLY A 210 -48.12 -8.00 12.00
CA GLY A 210 -47.63 -8.24 10.64
C GLY A 210 -48.54 -7.66 9.54
N ALA A 211 -49.87 -7.63 9.76
CA ALA A 211 -50.84 -7.11 8.80
C ALA A 211 -50.94 -5.57 8.80
N GLY A 212 -50.64 -4.92 9.93
CA GLY A 212 -50.63 -3.46 10.11
C GLY A 212 -49.21 -2.89 10.26
N LEU A 213 -48.29 -3.27 9.37
CA LEU A 213 -46.85 -2.97 9.48
C LEU A 213 -46.56 -1.47 9.64
N ASP A 214 -47.18 -0.61 8.83
CA ASP A 214 -46.94 0.84 8.85
C ASP A 214 -47.34 1.49 10.19
N GLU A 215 -48.50 1.12 10.72
CA GLU A 215 -48.97 1.63 12.02
C GLU A 215 -48.13 1.08 13.18
N THR A 216 -47.69 -0.18 13.07
CA THR A 216 -46.77 -0.81 14.03
C THR A 216 -45.42 -0.10 14.03
N LEU A 217 -44.86 0.24 12.87
CA LEU A 217 -43.60 0.97 12.73
C LEU A 217 -43.69 2.41 13.25
N LYS A 218 -44.81 3.11 13.03
CA LYS A 218 -45.06 4.44 13.62
C LYS A 218 -45.09 4.35 15.15
N LYS A 219 -45.77 3.35 15.72
CA LYS A 219 -45.79 3.11 17.17
C LYS A 219 -44.39 2.78 17.69
N MET A 220 -43.66 1.90 17.01
CA MET A 220 -42.30 1.51 17.37
C MET A 220 -41.34 2.69 17.41
N ARG A 221 -41.43 3.60 16.42
CA ARG A 221 -40.64 4.83 16.38
C ARG A 221 -40.89 5.71 17.61
N ARG A 222 -42.16 5.88 18.03
CA ARG A 222 -42.51 6.69 19.21
C ARG A 222 -41.95 6.09 20.49
N VAL A 223 -42.07 4.77 20.66
CA VAL A 223 -41.54 4.06 21.84
C VAL A 223 -40.01 4.09 21.84
N CYS A 224 -39.37 3.87 20.70
CA CYS A 224 -37.91 3.93 20.56
C CYS A 224 -37.36 5.32 20.94
N ALA A 225 -38.04 6.40 20.55
CA ALA A 225 -37.65 7.76 20.95
C ALA A 225 -37.65 7.98 22.48
N VAL A 226 -38.43 7.20 23.23
CA VAL A 226 -38.50 7.27 24.70
C VAL A 226 -37.49 6.31 25.35
N GLU A 227 -37.44 5.06 24.89
CA GLU A 227 -36.68 3.96 25.52
C GLU A 227 -35.21 3.88 25.06
N MET A 228 -34.87 4.43 23.88
CA MET A 228 -33.53 4.42 23.28
C MET A 228 -33.07 5.85 22.96
N LYS A 229 -33.13 6.75 23.95
CA LYS A 229 -32.74 8.16 23.79
C LYS A 229 -31.33 8.31 23.20
N GLY A 230 -31.20 9.16 22.19
CA GLY A 230 -29.94 9.45 21.51
C GLY A 230 -29.53 8.43 20.44
N VAL A 231 -30.28 7.33 20.28
CA VAL A 231 -30.04 6.35 19.21
C VAL A 231 -30.93 6.67 18.00
N PRO A 232 -30.37 6.76 16.78
CA PRO A 232 -31.17 6.94 15.57
C PRO A 232 -32.14 5.78 15.31
N PHE A 233 -33.35 6.09 14.85
CA PHE A 233 -34.33 5.07 14.48
C PHE A 233 -34.09 4.57 13.04
N PHE A 234 -33.63 3.31 12.91
CA PHE A 234 -33.46 2.65 11.62
C PHE A 234 -34.74 1.92 11.21
N HIS A 235 -35.47 2.47 10.24
CA HIS A 235 -36.77 1.95 9.80
C HIS A 235 -36.69 0.53 9.24
N GLU A 236 -35.69 0.25 8.38
CA GLU A 236 -35.48 -1.08 7.78
C GLU A 236 -35.23 -2.15 8.86
N LEU A 237 -34.38 -1.87 9.86
CA LEU A 237 -34.07 -2.82 10.93
C LEU A 237 -35.27 -3.05 11.86
N ALA A 238 -36.06 -2.01 12.11
CA ALA A 238 -37.31 -2.14 12.86
C ALA A 238 -38.33 -3.00 12.10
N GLN A 239 -38.43 -2.84 10.78
CA GLN A 239 -39.27 -3.67 9.93
C GLN A 239 -38.79 -5.13 9.92
N GLU A 240 -37.49 -5.38 9.73
CA GLU A 240 -36.90 -6.72 9.83
C GLU A 240 -37.25 -7.38 11.17
N THR A 241 -37.10 -6.65 12.28
CA THR A 241 -37.42 -7.15 13.62
C THR A 241 -38.90 -7.59 13.73
N ILE A 242 -39.84 -6.78 13.20
CA ILE A 242 -41.27 -7.12 13.22
C ILE A 242 -41.54 -8.35 12.35
N MET A 243 -40.92 -8.45 11.17
CA MET A 243 -41.11 -9.58 10.26
C MET A 243 -40.51 -10.88 10.84
N GLU A 244 -39.34 -10.81 11.47
CA GLU A 244 -38.70 -11.92 12.16
C GLU A 244 -39.56 -12.43 13.33
N ASP A 245 -40.22 -11.55 14.09
CA ASP A 245 -40.92 -11.94 15.31
C ASP A 245 -42.42 -12.24 15.10
N PHE A 246 -43.08 -11.58 14.14
CA PHE A 246 -44.53 -11.62 13.92
C PHE A 246 -44.94 -11.91 12.46
N GLY A 247 -44.00 -11.96 11.52
CA GLY A 247 -44.28 -12.21 10.10
C GLY A 247 -44.40 -13.69 9.75
N PRO A 248 -45.02 -14.00 8.59
CA PRO A 248 -45.02 -15.37 8.06
C PRO A 248 -43.59 -15.79 7.71
N GLY A 249 -43.13 -16.95 8.20
CA GLY A 249 -41.76 -17.43 8.00
C GLY A 249 -40.72 -16.85 8.96
N GLY A 250 -41.14 -16.13 10.01
CA GLY A 250 -40.21 -15.51 10.97
C GLY A 250 -39.22 -16.48 11.63
N ALA A 251 -39.61 -17.74 11.86
CA ALA A 251 -38.70 -18.76 12.40
C ALA A 251 -37.51 -19.05 11.47
N GLU A 252 -37.75 -19.14 10.15
CA GLU A 252 -36.68 -19.36 9.16
C GLU A 252 -35.73 -18.16 9.09
N LEU A 253 -36.28 -16.94 9.14
CA LEU A 253 -35.48 -15.71 9.16
C LEU A 253 -34.57 -15.65 10.39
N ARG A 254 -35.08 -16.03 11.57
CA ARG A 254 -34.34 -16.07 12.83
C ARG A 254 -33.21 -17.10 12.80
N GLU A 255 -33.46 -18.30 12.30
CA GLU A 255 -32.41 -19.32 12.13
C GLU A 255 -31.33 -18.89 11.12
N ALA A 256 -31.72 -18.20 10.05
CA ALA A 256 -30.77 -17.63 9.08
C ALA A 256 -29.90 -16.53 9.69
N VAL A 257 -30.39 -15.79 10.69
CA VAL A 257 -29.57 -14.83 11.46
C VAL A 257 -28.54 -15.58 12.32
N ILE A 258 -28.98 -16.58 13.11
CA ILE A 258 -28.07 -17.36 13.96
C ILE A 258 -26.97 -18.02 13.13
N THR A 259 -27.34 -18.68 12.03
CA THR A 259 -26.39 -19.35 11.13
C THR A 259 -25.33 -18.40 10.57
N ARG A 260 -25.67 -17.13 10.34
CA ARG A 260 -24.75 -16.11 9.83
C ARG A 260 -23.82 -15.55 10.90
N LEU A 261 -24.29 -15.50 12.14
CA LEU A 261 -23.52 -15.03 13.29
C LEU A 261 -22.62 -16.12 13.88
N GLU A 262 -22.91 -17.39 13.61
CA GLU A 262 -22.00 -18.47 13.97
C GLU A 262 -20.61 -18.17 13.42
N PRO A 263 -19.58 -18.11 14.28
CA PRO A 263 -18.22 -17.90 13.80
C PRO A 263 -17.93 -19.01 12.80
N GLU A 264 -17.44 -18.62 11.60
CA GLU A 264 -16.95 -19.60 10.64
C GLU A 264 -16.06 -20.57 11.41
N LYS A 265 -16.52 -21.82 11.56
CA LYS A 265 -15.70 -22.87 12.12
C LYS A 265 -14.52 -22.95 11.19
N LYS A 266 -13.42 -22.27 11.55
CA LYS A 266 -12.11 -22.47 10.96
C LYS A 266 -11.81 -23.92 11.27
N ALA A 267 -12.27 -24.82 10.41
CA ALA A 267 -11.66 -26.12 10.28
C ALA A 267 -10.17 -25.81 10.21
N ALA A 268 -9.39 -26.40 11.10
CA ALA A 268 -7.96 -26.43 10.96
C ALA A 268 -7.68 -27.20 9.66
N VAL A 269 -7.79 -26.50 8.53
CA VAL A 269 -7.34 -27.01 7.25
C VAL A 269 -5.84 -26.75 7.31
N GLU A 270 -5.07 -27.82 7.53
CA GLU A 270 -3.71 -27.90 7.02
C GLU A 270 -3.78 -27.76 5.50
N GLN A 271 -3.96 -26.53 5.01
CA GLN A 271 -3.59 -26.19 3.65
C GLN A 271 -2.07 -26.22 3.65
N LYS A 272 -1.48 -27.10 2.84
CA LYS A 272 -0.08 -26.96 2.46
C LYS A 272 0.07 -25.56 1.90
N SER A 273 0.64 -24.64 2.68
CA SER A 273 1.09 -23.37 2.15
C SER A 273 2.03 -23.71 1.01
N GLU A 274 1.68 -23.33 -0.21
CA GLU A 274 2.61 -23.38 -1.33
C GLU A 274 3.89 -22.66 -0.87
N ASP A 275 4.99 -23.40 -0.73
CA ASP A 275 6.27 -22.85 -0.28
C ASP A 275 6.82 -22.00 -1.43
N TYR A 276 6.81 -20.69 -1.28
CA TYR A 276 7.26 -19.75 -2.30
C TYR A 276 8.76 -19.42 -2.16
N ARG A 277 9.45 -19.98 -1.16
CA ARG A 277 10.91 -19.85 -1.01
C ARG A 277 11.68 -20.25 -2.27
N PRO A 278 11.34 -21.33 -3.01
CA PRO A 278 12.03 -21.67 -4.26
C PRO A 278 11.98 -20.54 -5.29
N MET A 279 10.84 -19.86 -5.42
CA MET A 279 10.66 -18.73 -6.33
C MET A 279 11.53 -17.53 -5.92
N LEU A 280 11.54 -17.19 -4.63
CA LEU A 280 12.40 -16.12 -4.10
C LEU A 280 13.88 -16.44 -4.29
N LEU A 281 14.31 -17.67 -3.97
CA LEU A 281 15.69 -18.12 -4.14
C LEU A 281 16.13 -18.12 -5.60
N GLU A 282 15.26 -18.54 -6.53
CA GLU A 282 15.52 -18.47 -7.97
C GLU A 282 15.70 -17.02 -8.42
N THR A 283 14.85 -16.11 -7.94
CA THR A 283 14.91 -14.68 -8.26
C THR A 283 16.18 -14.04 -7.69
N ILE A 284 16.57 -14.38 -6.46
CA ILE A 284 17.83 -13.94 -5.85
C ILE A 284 19.04 -14.43 -6.67
N ARG A 285 19.02 -15.68 -7.14
CA ARG A 285 20.08 -16.20 -8.02
C ARG A 285 20.12 -15.50 -9.37
N MET A 286 18.95 -15.15 -9.93
CA MET A 286 18.87 -14.34 -11.14
C MET A 286 19.51 -12.96 -10.93
N VAL A 287 19.18 -12.28 -9.82
CA VAL A 287 19.82 -11.00 -9.46
C VAL A 287 21.33 -11.18 -9.29
N ALA A 288 21.78 -12.23 -8.61
CA ALA A 288 23.20 -12.52 -8.43
C ALA A 288 23.94 -12.81 -9.75
N SER A 289 23.26 -13.27 -10.79
CA SER A 289 23.87 -13.41 -12.12
C SER A 289 24.35 -12.08 -12.73
N SER A 290 23.89 -10.94 -12.18
CA SER A 290 24.38 -9.61 -12.57
C SER A 290 25.82 -9.33 -12.14
N GLY A 291 26.37 -10.11 -11.18
CA GLY A 291 27.73 -9.90 -10.66
C GLY A 291 28.80 -9.88 -11.75
N ARG A 292 28.71 -10.79 -12.74
CA ARG A 292 29.67 -10.82 -13.86
C ARG A 292 29.66 -9.54 -14.70
N TYR A 293 28.48 -8.94 -14.89
CA TYR A 293 28.33 -7.71 -15.65
C TYR A 293 28.80 -6.50 -14.84
N LEU A 294 28.58 -6.53 -13.51
CA LEU A 294 29.16 -5.55 -12.59
C LEU A 294 30.68 -5.58 -12.62
N ASP A 295 31.31 -6.75 -12.55
CA ASP A 295 32.77 -6.86 -12.63
C ASP A 295 33.34 -6.36 -13.96
N GLN A 296 32.68 -6.70 -15.08
CA GLN A 296 33.08 -6.22 -16.41
C GLN A 296 32.94 -4.70 -16.52
N ALA A 297 31.82 -4.13 -16.07
CA ALA A 297 31.60 -2.68 -16.08
C ALA A 297 32.62 -1.95 -15.20
N VAL A 298 32.90 -2.49 -14.01
CA VAL A 298 33.90 -1.95 -13.09
C VAL A 298 35.30 -2.00 -13.69
N ALA A 299 35.69 -3.11 -14.33
CA ALA A 299 37.01 -3.22 -14.97
C ALA A 299 37.19 -2.14 -16.06
N LYS A 300 36.15 -1.93 -16.89
CA LYS A 300 36.14 -0.89 -17.92
C LYS A 300 36.20 0.52 -17.34
N LEU A 301 35.50 0.79 -16.24
CA LEU A 301 35.58 2.10 -15.57
C LEU A 301 36.96 2.38 -14.98
N VAL A 302 37.63 1.36 -14.43
CA VAL A 302 39.01 1.48 -13.93
C VAL A 302 39.97 1.79 -15.07
N GLU A 303 39.87 1.08 -16.19
CA GLU A 303 40.67 1.35 -17.40
C GLU A 303 40.43 2.78 -17.92
N ASN A 304 39.17 3.21 -18.01
CA ASN A 304 38.82 4.56 -18.44
C ASN A 304 39.35 5.63 -17.48
N ASN A 305 39.34 5.37 -16.16
CA ASN A 305 39.91 6.25 -15.14
C ASN A 305 41.44 6.35 -15.25
N GLU A 306 42.14 5.25 -15.54
CA GLU A 306 43.58 5.25 -15.78
C GLU A 306 43.93 6.10 -17.03
N LEU A 307 43.19 5.91 -18.14
CA LEU A 307 43.33 6.73 -19.34
C LEU A 307 43.10 8.22 -19.06
N PHE A 308 42.11 8.54 -18.22
CA PHE A 308 41.80 9.92 -17.83
C PHE A 308 42.87 10.55 -16.93
N THR A 309 43.39 9.81 -15.95
CA THR A 309 44.39 10.30 -14.98
C THR A 309 45.80 10.41 -15.57
N HIS A 310 46.20 9.49 -16.46
CA HIS A 310 47.48 9.57 -17.18
C HIS A 310 47.60 10.81 -18.10
N ARG A 311 46.50 11.46 -18.45
CA ARG A 311 46.48 12.72 -19.23
C ARG A 311 46.81 13.96 -18.37
N LYS A 312 46.49 13.95 -17.07
CA LYS A 312 46.78 15.10 -16.18
C LYS A 312 48.23 15.12 -15.69
N ALA A 313 48.85 13.95 -15.54
CA ALA A 313 50.22 13.85 -15.06
C ALA A 313 51.26 14.13 -16.17
N GLY A 314 51.73 15.38 -16.25
CA GLY A 314 52.98 15.68 -16.96
C GLY A 314 54.15 14.92 -16.31
N VAL A 315 55.24 14.66 -17.05
CA VAL A 315 56.43 13.93 -16.56
C VAL A 315 56.95 14.47 -15.22
N ALA A 316 56.81 15.78 -14.97
CA ALA A 316 57.14 16.44 -13.71
C ALA A 316 56.22 16.06 -12.53
N GLU A 317 54.94 15.76 -12.80
CA GLU A 317 53.95 15.35 -11.80
C GLU A 317 54.08 13.86 -11.44
N ILE A 318 54.53 13.03 -12.38
CA ILE A 318 54.95 11.64 -12.11
C ILE A 318 56.14 11.64 -11.14
N LEU A 319 57.13 12.51 -11.36
CA LEU A 319 58.28 12.67 -10.46
C LEU A 319 57.85 13.17 -9.06
N ARG A 320 56.89 14.11 -9.01
CA ARG A 320 56.32 14.64 -7.76
C ARG A 320 55.48 13.59 -7.02
N ASN A 321 54.73 12.76 -7.74
CA ASN A 321 53.91 11.67 -7.18
C ASN A 321 54.78 10.53 -6.64
N VAL A 322 55.92 10.23 -7.28
CA VAL A 322 56.92 9.29 -6.75
C VAL A 322 57.55 9.84 -5.47
N LEU A 323 57.88 11.12 -5.43
CA LEU A 323 58.40 11.79 -4.22
C LEU A 323 57.35 11.85 -3.08
N GLN A 324 56.08 12.07 -3.42
CA GLN A 324 54.96 12.04 -2.46
C GLN A 324 54.63 10.63 -1.97
N ARG A 325 54.83 9.58 -2.78
CA ARG A 325 54.71 8.18 -2.32
C ARG A 325 55.79 7.80 -1.31
N MET A 326 56.96 8.45 -1.34
CA MET A 326 58.01 8.29 -0.31
C MET A 326 57.70 9.05 1.00
N MET A 327 56.88 10.11 0.95
CA MET A 327 56.42 10.82 2.14
C MET A 327 54.96 10.45 2.47
N LYS A 328 54.75 9.49 3.39
CA LYS A 328 53.46 8.97 3.93
C LYS A 328 52.28 9.97 3.98
N ARG A 329 51.71 10.35 2.83
CA ARG A 329 50.42 11.03 2.72
C ARG A 329 49.45 10.04 2.12
N LYS A 330 48.30 9.90 2.78
CA LYS A 330 47.20 9.02 2.35
C LYS A 330 46.92 9.29 0.86
N PRO A 331 46.70 8.23 0.05
CA PRO A 331 46.41 8.40 -1.38
C PRO A 331 45.25 9.40 -1.55
N GLN A 332 45.41 10.35 -2.47
CA GLN A 332 44.36 11.30 -2.83
C GLN A 332 43.15 10.50 -3.33
N ARG A 333 42.00 10.65 -2.66
CA ARG A 333 40.73 10.03 -3.07
C ARG A 333 40.20 10.81 -4.26
N VAL A 334 40.00 10.14 -5.40
CA VAL A 334 39.49 10.80 -6.61
C VAL A 334 37.98 10.93 -6.47
N THR A 335 37.47 12.16 -6.53
CA THR A 335 36.03 12.43 -6.49
C THR A 335 35.59 13.00 -7.84
N TYR A 336 34.60 12.37 -8.45
CA TYR A 336 33.99 12.83 -9.70
C TYR A 336 32.65 13.49 -9.42
N SER A 337 32.47 14.70 -9.93
CA SER A 337 31.17 15.37 -9.96
C SER A 337 30.48 14.96 -11.25
N VAL A 338 29.55 14.01 -11.16
CA VAL A 338 28.83 13.50 -12.31
C VAL A 338 27.43 14.09 -12.40
N GLU A 339 26.97 14.33 -13.63
CA GLU A 339 25.57 14.62 -13.90
C GLU A 339 24.84 13.31 -14.18
N TYR A 340 23.66 13.14 -13.59
CA TYR A 340 22.72 12.11 -13.99
C TYR A 340 21.33 12.71 -14.11
N VAL A 341 20.55 12.18 -15.05
CA VAL A 341 19.14 12.49 -15.14
C VAL A 341 18.45 11.55 -14.16
N ASP A 342 17.82 12.11 -13.13
CA ASP A 342 16.94 11.31 -12.29
C ASP A 342 15.79 10.83 -13.19
N GLU A 343 15.57 9.51 -13.23
CA GLU A 343 14.49 8.90 -14.00
C GLU A 343 13.12 9.24 -13.36
N THR A 344 13.15 9.63 -12.08
CA THR A 344 12.14 10.45 -11.40
C THR A 344 12.40 11.90 -11.68
N THR A 345 11.53 12.88 -11.59
CA THR A 345 11.89 14.32 -11.76
C THR A 345 12.44 14.77 -13.12
N SER A 346 13.03 13.91 -13.97
CA SER A 346 13.70 14.25 -15.25
C SER A 346 14.71 15.40 -15.11
N SER A 347 15.16 15.65 -13.89
CA SER A 347 16.04 16.75 -13.53
C SER A 347 17.48 16.28 -13.58
N LYS A 348 18.37 17.15 -14.08
CA LYS A 348 19.80 16.91 -13.98
C LYS A 348 20.22 17.12 -12.53
N LEU A 349 20.60 16.03 -11.88
CA LEU A 349 21.16 16.05 -10.53
C LEU A 349 22.67 15.85 -10.62
N HIS A 350 23.37 16.51 -9.69
CA HIS A 350 24.81 16.34 -9.52
C HIS A 350 25.07 15.40 -8.34
N GLU A 351 25.90 14.38 -8.56
CA GLU A 351 26.38 13.48 -7.51
C GLU A 351 27.90 13.54 -7.44
N GLN A 352 28.44 13.64 -6.22
CA GLN A 352 29.87 13.48 -5.98
C GLN A 352 30.15 12.02 -5.69
N ILE A 353 30.87 11.34 -6.60
CA ILE A 353 31.24 9.94 -6.47
C ILE A 353 32.70 9.85 -6.05
N GLN A 354 32.96 9.33 -4.86
CA GLN A 354 34.31 8.88 -4.48
C GLN A 354 34.63 7.60 -5.26
N PHE A 355 35.50 7.72 -6.26
CA PHE A 355 35.70 6.69 -7.28
C PHE A 355 36.22 5.38 -6.67
N GLU A 356 37.26 5.45 -5.84
CA GLU A 356 37.84 4.24 -5.24
C GLU A 356 36.85 3.53 -4.31
N GLU A 357 36.10 4.27 -3.49
CA GLU A 357 35.09 3.71 -2.58
C GLU A 357 33.96 3.05 -3.38
N PHE A 358 33.49 3.71 -4.44
CA PHE A 358 32.46 3.16 -5.32
C PHE A 358 32.90 1.86 -6.02
N ILE A 359 34.13 1.83 -6.54
CA ILE A 359 34.68 0.64 -7.21
C ILE A 359 34.85 -0.51 -6.21
N GLU A 360 35.31 -0.23 -4.98
CA GLU A 360 35.42 -1.22 -3.93
C GLU A 360 34.06 -1.81 -3.54
N ASP A 361 33.05 -0.96 -3.37
CA ASP A 361 31.68 -1.36 -3.06
C ASP A 361 31.06 -2.23 -4.17
N ALA A 362 31.24 -1.82 -5.44
CA ALA A 362 30.77 -2.59 -6.58
C ALA A 362 31.44 -3.96 -6.68
N ARG A 363 32.77 -4.04 -6.45
CA ARG A 363 33.51 -5.32 -6.39
C ARG A 363 33.10 -6.19 -5.19
N ARG A 364 32.86 -5.58 -4.02
CA ARG A 364 32.35 -6.29 -2.84
C ARG A 364 30.98 -6.91 -3.15
N ARG A 365 30.11 -6.16 -3.82
CA ARG A 365 28.79 -6.64 -4.26
C ARG A 365 28.90 -7.78 -5.26
N SER A 366 29.76 -7.67 -6.27
CA SER A 366 29.99 -8.78 -7.20
C SER A 366 30.48 -10.05 -6.48
N ARG A 367 31.42 -9.93 -5.53
CA ARG A 367 31.87 -11.08 -4.71
C ARG A 367 30.75 -11.73 -3.93
N VAL A 368 29.84 -10.94 -3.34
CA VAL A 368 28.65 -11.47 -2.67
C VAL A 368 27.79 -12.24 -3.67
N PHE A 369 27.54 -11.68 -4.86
CA PHE A 369 26.77 -12.32 -5.92
C PHE A 369 27.41 -13.62 -6.43
N SER A 370 28.74 -13.66 -6.60
CA SER A 370 29.46 -14.91 -6.90
C SER A 370 29.27 -15.95 -5.79
N GLY A 371 29.23 -15.53 -4.53
CA GLY A 371 28.94 -16.41 -3.39
C GLY A 371 27.51 -16.94 -3.35
N ILE A 372 26.55 -16.25 -3.98
CA ILE A 372 25.14 -16.68 -4.10
C ILE A 372 24.96 -17.65 -5.28
N THR A 373 25.64 -17.40 -6.40
CA THR A 373 25.60 -18.30 -7.56
C THR A 373 26.38 -19.59 -7.32
N GLY A 374 27.38 -19.55 -6.44
CA GLY A 374 28.06 -20.73 -5.91
C GLY A 374 27.08 -21.66 -5.18
N ARG A 375 26.97 -22.90 -5.65
CA ARG A 375 26.07 -23.92 -5.06
C ARG A 375 26.50 -24.39 -3.67
N ILE A 376 27.68 -23.99 -3.19
CA ILE A 376 28.29 -24.44 -1.93
C ILE A 376 28.91 -23.22 -1.23
N GLY A 377 28.60 -23.00 0.05
CA GLY A 377 29.22 -21.92 0.85
C GLY A 377 28.39 -21.44 2.04
N LYS A 378 28.97 -20.56 2.87
CA LYS A 378 28.29 -19.93 4.02
C LYS A 378 27.08 -19.08 3.58
N THR A 379 27.21 -18.34 2.48
CA THR A 379 26.13 -17.51 1.91
C THR A 379 24.95 -18.35 1.45
N GLN A 380 25.19 -19.46 0.74
CA GLN A 380 24.14 -20.37 0.31
C GLN A 380 23.44 -21.05 1.51
N LYS A 381 24.18 -21.43 2.55
CA LYS A 381 23.59 -21.96 3.80
C LYS A 381 22.71 -20.94 4.51
N ALA A 382 23.12 -19.66 4.55
CA ALA A 382 22.33 -18.58 5.11
C ALA A 382 21.03 -18.36 4.32
N LEU A 383 21.10 -18.33 2.97
CA LEU A 383 19.92 -18.20 2.12
C LEU A 383 18.96 -19.40 2.25
N SER A 384 19.49 -20.62 2.33
CA SER A 384 18.66 -21.83 2.49
C SER A 384 18.01 -21.96 3.86
N SER A 385 18.50 -21.26 4.89
CA SER A 385 17.91 -21.22 6.24
C SER A 385 17.05 -19.98 6.51
N ALA A 386 17.10 -18.97 5.64
CA ALA A 386 16.31 -17.75 5.76
C ALA A 386 14.81 -18.00 5.52
N SER A 387 13.97 -17.32 6.30
CA SER A 387 12.52 -17.25 6.10
C SER A 387 12.14 -16.54 4.81
N GLU A 388 10.90 -16.69 4.35
CA GLU A 388 10.40 -15.99 3.15
C GLU A 388 10.51 -14.47 3.27
N ASP A 389 10.11 -13.89 4.39
CA ASP A 389 10.20 -12.43 4.62
C ASP A 389 11.64 -11.94 4.56
N GLN A 390 12.58 -12.70 5.14
CA GLN A 390 14.01 -12.39 5.07
C GLN A 390 14.54 -12.46 3.63
N LEU A 391 14.10 -13.46 2.84
CA LEU A 391 14.48 -13.59 1.44
C LEU A 391 13.90 -12.46 0.59
N LEU A 392 12.65 -12.04 0.84
CA LEU A 392 12.01 -10.93 0.16
C LEU A 392 12.73 -9.61 0.46
N GLN A 393 13.02 -9.33 1.73
CA GLN A 393 13.74 -8.12 2.14
C GLN A 393 15.15 -8.10 1.53
N PHE A 394 15.84 -9.24 1.56
CA PHE A 394 17.15 -9.38 0.93
C PHE A 394 17.08 -9.12 -0.59
N LEU A 395 16.08 -9.68 -1.28
CA LEU A 395 15.86 -9.44 -2.71
C LEU A 395 15.62 -7.96 -3.01
N GLN A 396 14.73 -7.31 -2.26
CA GLN A 396 14.40 -5.89 -2.42
C GLN A 396 15.63 -5.00 -2.24
N GLN A 397 16.39 -5.18 -1.17
CA GLN A 397 17.60 -4.39 -0.92
C GLN A 397 18.61 -4.55 -2.07
N ASN A 398 18.83 -5.77 -2.54
CA ASN A 398 19.78 -6.03 -3.62
C ASN A 398 19.32 -5.42 -4.96
N ILE A 399 18.02 -5.39 -5.25
CA ILE A 399 17.47 -4.70 -6.43
C ILE A 399 17.71 -3.19 -6.32
N THR A 400 17.33 -2.57 -5.21
CA THR A 400 17.49 -1.12 -4.99
C THR A 400 18.94 -0.70 -5.13
N ASP A 401 19.85 -1.43 -4.51
CA ASP A 401 21.27 -1.13 -4.59
C ASP A 401 21.86 -1.32 -6.00
N LEU A 402 21.37 -2.30 -6.76
CA LEU A 402 21.77 -2.53 -8.15
C LEU A 402 21.36 -1.36 -9.04
N ILE A 403 20.17 -0.80 -8.81
CA ILE A 403 19.69 0.39 -9.53
C ILE A 403 20.63 1.57 -9.27
N VAL A 404 21.00 1.81 -8.01
CA VAL A 404 21.96 2.87 -7.63
C VAL A 404 23.33 2.63 -8.28
N THR A 405 23.81 1.39 -8.25
CA THR A 405 25.10 1.02 -8.84
C THR A 405 25.08 1.21 -10.36
N HIS A 406 24.03 0.76 -11.05
CA HIS A 406 23.81 0.95 -12.48
C HIS A 406 23.84 2.43 -12.85
N ARG A 407 23.08 3.26 -12.12
CA ARG A 407 23.06 4.72 -12.32
C ARG A 407 24.46 5.32 -12.23
N ARG A 408 25.20 5.02 -11.17
CA ARG A 408 26.57 5.54 -10.98
C ARG A 408 27.53 5.10 -12.08
N ILE A 409 27.44 3.85 -12.55
CA ILE A 409 28.25 3.36 -13.70
C ILE A 409 27.93 4.19 -14.95
N GLN A 410 26.64 4.38 -15.25
CA GLN A 410 26.19 5.14 -16.41
C GLN A 410 26.64 6.60 -16.35
N SER A 411 26.56 7.24 -15.18
CA SER A 411 27.00 8.61 -14.96
C SER A 411 28.51 8.76 -15.14
N LEU A 412 29.31 7.80 -14.64
CA LEU A 412 30.76 7.81 -14.83
C LEU A 412 31.15 7.58 -16.30
N ASP A 413 30.50 6.66 -17.02
CA ASP A 413 30.75 6.47 -18.46
C ASP A 413 30.40 7.73 -19.27
N THR A 414 29.28 8.38 -18.94
CA THR A 414 28.87 9.65 -19.57
C THR A 414 29.89 10.75 -19.29
N PHE A 415 30.34 10.88 -18.04
CA PHE A 415 31.36 11.84 -17.64
C PHE A 415 32.70 11.61 -18.38
N PHE A 416 33.20 10.38 -18.42
CA PHE A 416 34.45 10.10 -19.15
C PHE A 416 34.33 10.39 -20.66
N ARG A 417 33.15 10.15 -21.25
CA ARG A 417 32.90 10.49 -22.66
C ARG A 417 32.81 11.99 -22.92
N SER A 418 32.27 12.78 -21.98
CA SER A 418 32.13 14.23 -22.16
C SER A 418 33.47 14.94 -22.08
N GLU A 419 34.37 14.50 -21.21
CA GLU A 419 35.66 15.14 -20.94
C GLU A 419 36.78 14.78 -21.94
N LEU A 420 36.55 13.82 -22.85
CA LEU A 420 37.55 13.37 -23.83
C LEU A 420 37.28 13.89 -25.25
N ASP A 421 38.37 14.23 -25.96
CA ASP A 421 38.34 14.69 -27.35
C ASP A 421 37.91 13.57 -28.30
N ARG A 422 37.38 13.93 -29.49
CA ARG A 422 36.78 12.98 -30.46
C ARG A 422 37.68 11.79 -30.81
N GLU A 423 38.99 11.99 -30.90
CA GLU A 423 39.97 10.94 -31.22
C GLU A 423 40.22 9.97 -30.04
N GLN A 424 40.07 10.46 -28.81
CA GLN A 424 40.28 9.71 -27.57
C GLN A 424 39.01 8.97 -27.12
N ARG A 425 37.82 9.46 -27.49
CA ARG A 425 36.55 8.74 -27.27
C ARG A 425 36.55 7.34 -27.91
N GLY A 426 37.29 7.16 -29.00
CA GLY A 426 37.45 5.84 -29.65
C GLY A 426 38.29 4.85 -28.85
N LYS A 427 39.07 5.30 -27.86
CA LYS A 427 39.89 4.46 -26.96
C LYS A 427 39.15 4.07 -25.68
N LEU A 428 37.99 4.67 -25.39
CA LEU A 428 37.19 4.32 -24.23
C LEU A 428 36.50 2.97 -24.41
N THR A 429 36.59 2.14 -23.38
CA THR A 429 35.87 0.88 -23.34
C THR A 429 34.45 1.14 -22.82
N GLY A 430 33.45 1.01 -23.69
CA GLY A 430 32.05 1.29 -23.33
C GLY A 430 31.42 0.23 -22.44
N VAL A 431 30.57 0.66 -21.50
CA VAL A 431 29.86 -0.21 -20.54
C VAL A 431 28.40 -0.50 -20.92
N ASN A 432 27.94 -0.04 -22.09
CA ASN A 432 26.53 -0.12 -22.49
C ASN A 432 25.98 -1.56 -22.50
N SER A 433 26.77 -2.53 -22.98
CA SER A 433 26.37 -3.95 -22.98
C SER A 433 26.08 -4.47 -21.58
N GLU A 434 26.91 -4.09 -20.60
CA GLU A 434 26.77 -4.48 -19.20
C GLU A 434 25.60 -3.77 -18.53
N LEU A 435 25.42 -2.47 -18.80
CA LEU A 435 24.30 -1.68 -18.29
C LEU A 435 22.95 -2.25 -18.76
N VAL A 436 22.83 -2.56 -20.06
CA VAL A 436 21.62 -3.18 -20.62
C VAL A 436 21.34 -4.54 -19.96
N ALA A 437 22.36 -5.40 -19.83
CA ALA A 437 22.19 -6.70 -19.18
C ALA A 437 21.77 -6.58 -17.70
N ILE A 438 22.34 -5.62 -16.97
CA ILE A 438 21.98 -5.34 -15.58
C ILE A 438 20.53 -4.84 -15.49
N LYS A 439 20.13 -3.89 -16.35
CA LYS A 439 18.78 -3.34 -16.39
C LYS A 439 17.73 -4.41 -16.68
N ASP A 440 18.01 -5.31 -17.63
CA ASP A 440 17.12 -6.44 -17.96
C ASP A 440 16.97 -7.44 -16.81
N ILE A 441 18.04 -7.70 -16.06
CA ILE A 441 17.98 -8.55 -14.86
C ILE A 441 17.13 -7.88 -13.77
N VAL A 442 17.33 -6.58 -13.51
CA VAL A 442 16.55 -5.82 -12.54
C VAL A 442 15.07 -5.81 -12.90
N SER A 443 14.73 -5.55 -14.16
CA SER A 443 13.35 -5.54 -14.66
C SER A 443 12.66 -6.90 -14.44
N ARG A 444 13.32 -8.00 -14.84
CA ARG A 444 12.79 -9.36 -14.63
C ARG A 444 12.67 -9.74 -13.17
N ALA A 445 13.64 -9.36 -12.34
CA ALA A 445 13.61 -9.62 -10.90
C ALA A 445 12.46 -8.87 -10.22
N ASN A 446 12.21 -7.61 -10.61
CA ASN A 446 11.06 -6.84 -10.15
C ASN A 446 9.74 -7.51 -10.54
N LYS A 447 9.60 -7.97 -11.80
CA LYS A 447 8.40 -8.69 -12.24
C LYS A 447 8.15 -9.95 -11.40
N LYS A 448 9.17 -10.77 -11.16
CA LYS A 448 9.07 -11.97 -10.29
C LYS A 448 8.76 -11.62 -8.83
N ARG A 449 9.33 -10.53 -8.31
CA ARG A 449 9.01 -10.03 -6.96
C ARG A 449 7.53 -9.65 -6.86
N HIS A 450 6.99 -8.93 -7.85
CA HIS A 450 5.57 -8.59 -7.89
C HIS A 450 4.67 -9.81 -8.00
N GLU A 451 5.07 -10.80 -8.82
CA GLU A 451 4.35 -12.08 -8.92
C GLU A 451 4.33 -12.82 -7.58
N TYR A 452 5.45 -12.86 -6.84
CA TYR A 452 5.49 -13.43 -5.49
C TYR A 452 4.50 -12.72 -4.56
N VAL A 453 4.54 -11.38 -4.51
CA VAL A 453 3.63 -10.59 -3.66
C VAL A 453 2.18 -10.86 -4.02
N SER A 454 1.86 -10.88 -5.32
CA SER A 454 0.52 -11.18 -5.82
C SER A 454 0.03 -12.58 -5.45
N ARG A 455 0.88 -13.61 -5.57
CA ARG A 455 0.52 -14.99 -5.21
C ARG A 455 0.35 -15.18 -3.71
N LYS A 456 1.24 -14.58 -2.90
CA LYS A 456 1.13 -14.59 -1.43
C LYS A 456 -0.17 -13.89 -0.99
N ASP A 457 -0.52 -12.80 -1.66
CA ASP A 457 -1.76 -12.06 -1.43
C ASP A 457 -3.00 -12.86 -1.84
N GLU A 458 -2.96 -13.55 -2.98
CA GLU A 458 -4.02 -14.44 -3.44
C GLU A 458 -4.21 -15.62 -2.48
N GLN A 459 -3.12 -16.23 -2.00
CA GLN A 459 -3.15 -17.27 -0.99
C GLN A 459 -3.74 -16.77 0.34
N GLU A 460 -3.36 -15.57 0.78
CA GLU A 460 -3.95 -14.94 1.96
C GLU A 460 -5.44 -14.62 1.74
N GLN A 461 -5.86 -14.23 0.54
CA GLN A 461 -7.26 -14.00 0.19
C GLN A 461 -8.07 -15.30 0.14
N LEU A 462 -7.57 -16.36 -0.50
CA LEU A 462 -8.20 -17.68 -0.53
C LEU A 462 -8.33 -18.27 0.88
N ARG A 463 -7.30 -18.09 1.72
CA ARG A 463 -7.34 -18.45 3.14
C ARG A 463 -8.40 -17.66 3.91
N ARG A 464 -8.64 -16.39 3.57
CA ARG A 464 -9.72 -15.56 4.14
C ARG A 464 -11.11 -15.92 3.60
N LEU A 465 -11.19 -16.54 2.43
CA LEU A 465 -12.44 -16.94 1.76
C LEU A 465 -12.81 -18.42 2.01
N GLY A 466 -12.00 -19.18 2.76
CA GLY A 466 -12.24 -20.59 3.05
C GLY A 466 -12.15 -21.51 1.83
N VAL A 467 -11.61 -21.02 0.70
CA VAL A 467 -11.55 -21.78 -0.56
C VAL A 467 -10.36 -22.73 -0.53
N LYS A 468 -10.64 -24.01 -0.83
CA LYS A 468 -9.63 -25.06 -0.99
C LYS A 468 -8.88 -24.84 -2.32
N THR A 469 -7.57 -24.71 -2.27
CA THR A 469 -6.66 -25.05 -3.38
C THR A 469 -5.86 -26.28 -3.02
#